data_AF-A0A1M7YVD4-F1
#
_entry.id   AF-A0A1M7YVD4-F1
#
_cell.length_a   1.000
_cell.length_b   1.000
_cell.length_c   1.000
_cell.angle_alpha   90.00
_cell.angle_beta   90.00
_cell.angle_gamma   90.00
#
_symmetry.space_group_name_H-M   'P 1'
#
loop_
_entity.id
_entity.type
_entity.pdbx_description
1 polymer ?
#
loop_
_entity_poly.entity_id
_entity_poly.type
_entity_poly.pdbx_seq_one_letter_code
_entity_poly.pdbx_strand_id
1 'polypeptide(L)'
;MTVPEPDRYISFCNIDCDKNADRLIEILNVHLQAGHGGEPWLKYFQNKQQEQEKRAHDNLHFIGNQLNVLYKYFGDCEDEDALALLYQIEQECC
;
A
#
# COMPACT_ATOMS: atom_id res chain seq x y z
N MET A 1 -3.86 -33.23 -26.12
CA MET A 1 -4.89 -32.32 -25.59
C MET A 1 -4.14 -31.26 -24.81
N THR A 2 -3.97 -30.07 -25.39
CA THR A 2 -3.19 -28.96 -24.85
C THR A 2 -4.06 -28.16 -23.87
N VAL A 3 -3.60 -28.04 -22.64
CA VAL A 3 -4.15 -27.15 -21.60
C VAL A 3 -3.98 -25.70 -22.09
N PRO A 4 -5.03 -24.87 -22.18
CA PRO A 4 -4.83 -23.45 -22.44
C PRO A 4 -4.14 -22.82 -21.23
N GLU A 5 -2.95 -22.25 -21.45
CA GLU A 5 -2.20 -21.44 -20.50
C GLU A 5 -3.08 -20.30 -19.98
N PRO A 6 -2.99 -19.92 -18.69
CA PRO A 6 -3.73 -18.78 -18.18
C PRO A 6 -3.33 -17.52 -18.95
N ASP A 7 -4.37 -16.86 -19.44
CA ASP A 7 -4.37 -15.62 -20.20
C ASP A 7 -3.40 -14.61 -19.57
N ARG A 8 -2.28 -14.37 -20.25
CA ARG A 8 -1.27 -13.39 -19.86
C ARG A 8 -1.82 -12.01 -20.20
N TYR A 9 -2.01 -11.21 -19.16
CA TYR A 9 -2.00 -9.74 -19.21
C TYR A 9 -3.24 -9.06 -19.80
N ILE A 10 -4.24 -8.85 -18.94
CA ILE A 10 -5.21 -7.75 -19.10
C ILE A 10 -5.08 -6.78 -17.92
N SER A 11 -3.87 -6.31 -17.60
CA SER A 11 -3.72 -5.17 -16.69
C SER A 11 -4.03 -3.89 -17.45
N PHE A 12 -5.25 -3.38 -17.26
CA PHE A 12 -5.59 -2.00 -17.56
C PHE A 12 -4.82 -1.08 -16.57
N CYS A 13 -3.54 -0.85 -16.86
CA CYS A 13 -2.49 -0.24 -16.01
C CYS A 13 -2.70 1.23 -15.59
N ASN A 14 -3.92 1.71 -15.35
CA ASN A 14 -4.11 3.04 -14.76
C ASN A 14 -5.30 3.14 -13.81
N ILE A 15 -6.32 2.28 -13.97
CA ILE A 15 -7.50 2.28 -13.09
C ILE A 15 -7.20 1.49 -11.79
N ASP A 16 -6.23 0.58 -11.82
CA ASP A 16 -5.91 -0.29 -10.68
C ASP A 16 -4.95 0.36 -9.68
N CYS A 17 -4.02 1.19 -10.13
CA CYS A 17 -3.01 1.82 -9.26
C CYS A 17 -3.62 2.70 -8.16
N ASP A 18 -4.58 3.55 -8.52
CA ASP A 18 -5.27 4.42 -7.55
C ASP A 18 -6.12 3.60 -6.58
N LYS A 19 -6.83 2.58 -7.07
CA LYS A 19 -7.63 1.67 -6.24
C LYS A 19 -6.79 0.80 -5.31
N ASN A 20 -5.66 0.30 -5.78
CA ASN A 20 -4.72 -0.48 -4.97
C ASN A 20 -4.06 0.41 -3.93
N ALA A 21 -3.72 1.65 -4.30
CA ALA A 21 -3.24 2.64 -3.36
C ALA A 21 -4.28 2.93 -2.26
N ASP A 22 -5.53 3.20 -2.63
CA ASP A 22 -6.61 3.42 -1.68
C ASP A 22 -6.83 2.21 -0.74
N ARG A 23 -6.84 1.00 -1.31
CA ARG A 23 -6.93 -0.24 -0.56
C ARG A 23 -5.77 -0.42 0.42
N LEU A 24 -4.53 -0.15 0.00
CA LEU A 24 -3.38 -0.27 0.88
C LEU A 24 -3.45 0.75 2.04
N ILE A 25 -3.93 1.97 1.77
CA ILE A 25 -4.16 2.98 2.81
C ILE A 25 -5.30 2.56 3.76
N GLU A 26 -6.36 1.93 3.26
CA GLU A 26 -7.41 1.37 4.12
C GLU A 26 -6.83 0.30 5.06
N ILE A 27 -6.06 -0.65 4.54
CA ILE A 27 -5.37 -1.69 5.34
C ILE A 27 -4.48 -1.05 6.40
N LEU A 28 -3.65 -0.06 6.01
CA LEU A 28 -2.81 0.69 6.94
C LEU A 28 -3.64 1.31 8.07
N ASN A 29 -4.75 1.97 7.76
CA ASN A 29 -5.60 2.60 8.76
C ASN A 29 -6.25 1.57 9.70
N VAL A 30 -6.67 0.41 9.19
CA VAL A 30 -7.20 -0.69 10.01
C VAL A 30 -6.15 -1.19 11.00
N HIS A 31 -4.92 -1.43 10.56
CA HIS A 31 -3.82 -1.85 11.44
C HIS A 31 -3.50 -0.81 12.52
N LEU A 32 -3.47 0.47 12.13
CA LEU A 32 -3.24 1.57 13.05
C LEU A 32 -4.34 1.69 14.11
N GLN A 33 -5.61 1.49 13.72
CA GLN A 33 -6.76 1.48 14.64
C GLN A 33 -6.76 0.25 15.56
N ALA A 34 -6.29 -0.90 15.07
CA ALA A 34 -6.10 -2.11 15.86
C ALA A 34 -4.90 -2.00 16.83
N GLY A 35 -4.06 -0.96 16.69
CA GLY A 35 -2.89 -0.74 17.54
C GLY A 35 -1.67 -1.58 17.16
N HIS A 36 -1.65 -2.15 15.96
CA HIS A 36 -0.51 -2.95 15.47
C HIS A 36 0.74 -2.08 15.25
N GLY A 37 1.90 -2.59 15.66
CA GLY A 37 3.17 -1.86 15.69
C GLY A 37 3.31 -0.83 16.84
N GLY A 38 2.23 -0.57 17.59
CA GLY A 38 2.24 0.32 18.76
C GLY A 38 2.25 1.83 18.46
N GLU A 39 2.27 2.62 19.53
CA GLU A 39 2.20 4.09 19.49
C GLU A 39 3.20 4.82 18.56
N PRO A 40 4.48 4.41 18.42
CA PRO A 40 5.41 5.13 17.54
C PRO A 40 4.99 5.08 16.06
N TRP A 41 4.45 3.96 15.60
CA TRP A 41 3.95 3.84 14.23
C TRP A 41 2.70 4.68 14.00
N LEU A 42 1.76 4.66 14.96
CA LEU A 42 0.58 5.52 14.93
C LEU A 42 0.95 7.00 14.83
N LYS A 43 1.85 7.47 15.69
CA LYS A 43 2.32 8.86 15.66
C LYS A 43 3.03 9.18 14.35
N TYR A 44 3.86 8.28 13.84
CA TYR A 44 4.57 8.49 12.58
C TYR A 44 3.59 8.69 11.41
N PHE A 45 2.67 7.75 11.19
CA PHE A 45 1.75 7.79 10.07
C PHE A 45 0.71 8.92 10.20
N GLN A 46 0.25 9.24 11.43
CA GLN A 46 -0.61 10.41 11.64
C GLN A 46 0.07 11.72 11.25
N ASN A 47 1.36 11.90 11.56
CA ASN A 47 2.09 13.08 11.12
C ASN A 47 2.23 13.11 9.59
N LYS A 48 2.52 11.96 8.97
CA LYS A 48 2.72 11.88 7.52
C LYS A 48 1.43 12.10 6.72
N GLN A 49 0.30 11.58 7.18
CA GLN A 49 -1.00 11.85 6.55
C GLN A 49 -1.40 13.33 6.66
N GLN A 50 -1.10 13.99 7.79
CA GLN A 50 -1.30 15.44 7.91
C GLN A 50 -0.40 16.25 6.96
N GLU A 51 0.84 15.79 6.71
CA GLU A 51 1.72 16.40 5.71
C GLU A 51 1.20 16.18 4.28
N GLN A 52 0.64 15.00 3.99
CA GLN A 52 0.03 14.66 2.70
C GLN A 52 -1.19 15.54 2.40
N GLU A 53 -2.12 15.67 3.37
CA GLU A 53 -3.34 16.48 3.21
C GLU A 53 -3.01 17.94 2.90
N LYS A 54 -1.99 18.52 3.57
CA LYS A 54 -1.52 19.88 3.32
C LYS A 54 -0.97 20.10 1.90
N ARG A 55 -0.52 19.03 1.24
CA ARG A 55 0.08 19.07 -0.10
C ARG A 55 -0.86 18.57 -1.19
N ALA A 56 -2.07 18.11 -0.84
CA ALA A 56 -3.04 17.49 -1.75
C ALA A 56 -2.40 16.37 -2.60
N HIS A 57 -1.52 15.57 -2.00
CA HIS A 57 -0.91 14.43 -2.69
C HIS A 57 -1.84 13.22 -2.64
N ASP A 58 -2.02 12.55 -3.78
CA ASP A 58 -2.79 11.31 -3.86
C ASP A 58 -2.10 10.15 -3.10
N ASN A 59 -2.89 9.14 -2.73
CA ASN A 59 -2.45 7.98 -1.97
C ASN A 59 -1.28 7.24 -2.65
N LEU A 60 -1.29 7.16 -3.98
CA LEU A 60 -0.22 6.54 -4.74
C LEU A 60 1.12 7.26 -4.54
N HIS A 61 1.11 8.60 -4.55
CA HIS A 61 2.33 9.37 -4.28
C HIS A 61 2.81 9.17 -2.85
N PHE A 62 1.88 9.13 -1.88
CA PHE A 62 2.23 8.85 -0.49
C PHE A 62 2.93 7.49 -0.35
N ILE A 63 2.38 6.44 -0.94
CA ILE A 63 2.94 5.09 -0.89
C ILE A 63 4.33 5.07 -1.50
N GLY A 64 4.51 5.63 -2.70
CA GLY A 64 5.81 5.72 -3.36
C GLY A 64 6.88 6.40 -2.49
N ASN A 65 6.51 7.46 -1.79
CA ASN A 65 7.43 8.18 -0.89
C ASN A 65 7.69 7.43 0.44
N GLN A 66 6.87 6.44 0.79
CA GLN A 66 6.91 5.72 2.05
C GLN A 66 7.17 4.21 1.89
N LEU A 67 7.53 3.72 0.70
CA LEU A 67 7.71 2.29 0.39
C LEU A 67 8.50 1.52 1.45
N ASN A 68 9.74 1.94 1.71
CA ASN A 68 10.62 1.28 2.69
C ASN A 68 10.02 1.24 4.10
N VAL A 69 9.26 2.28 4.45
CA VAL A 69 8.63 2.41 5.77
C VAL A 69 7.41 1.51 5.86
N LEU A 70 6.60 1.44 4.81
CA LEU A 70 5.45 0.55 4.70
C LEU A 70 5.87 -0.92 4.70
N TYR A 71 6.94 -1.30 3.98
CA TYR A 71 7.50 -2.65 4.05
C TYR A 71 7.94 -3.03 5.45
N LYS A 72 8.61 -2.11 6.16
CA LYS A 72 9.01 -2.34 7.54
C LYS A 72 7.80 -2.47 8.47
N TYR A 73 6.79 -1.62 8.30
CA TYR A 73 5.59 -1.62 9.13
C TYR A 73 4.78 -2.90 8.96
N PHE A 74 4.42 -3.25 7.72
CA PHE A 74 3.66 -4.46 7.44
C PHE A 74 4.45 -5.73 7.76
N GLY A 75 5.79 -5.69 7.64
CA GLY A 75 6.65 -6.77 8.14
C GLY A 75 6.61 -6.94 9.66
N ASP A 76 6.57 -5.84 10.42
CA ASP A 76 6.41 -5.87 11.89
C ASP A 76 5.01 -6.32 12.32
N CYS A 77 4.00 -6.05 11.49
CA CYS A 77 2.62 -6.51 11.67
C CYS A 77 2.38 -7.94 11.15
N GLU A 78 3.40 -8.57 10.55
CA GLU A 78 3.32 -9.91 9.92
C GLU A 78 2.19 -10.03 8.88
N ASP A 79 1.85 -8.93 8.18
CA ASP A 79 0.76 -8.91 7.19
C ASP A 79 1.29 -9.17 5.77
N GLU A 80 1.31 -10.44 5.38
CA GLU A 80 1.82 -10.90 4.09
C GLU A 80 0.95 -10.42 2.90
N ASP A 81 -0.36 -10.28 3.09
CA ASP A 81 -1.29 -9.78 2.07
C ASP A 81 -1.02 -8.30 1.75
N ALA A 82 -0.80 -7.48 2.78
CA ALA A 82 -0.44 -6.07 2.63
C ALA A 82 0.93 -5.91 1.97
N LEU A 83 1.90 -6.77 2.31
CA LEU A 83 3.23 -6.79 1.69
C LEU A 83 3.15 -7.17 0.20
N ALA A 84 2.33 -8.16 -0.15
CA ALA A 84 2.12 -8.57 -1.53
C ALA A 84 1.46 -7.45 -2.35
N LEU A 85 0.45 -6.78 -1.79
CA LEU A 85 -0.21 -5.63 -2.42
C LEU A 85 0.74 -4.45 -2.59
N LEU A 86 1.55 -4.14 -1.57
CA LEU A 86 2.57 -3.09 -1.63
C LEU A 86 3.61 -3.39 -2.72
N TYR A 87 4.07 -4.64 -2.82
CA TYR A 87 4.98 -5.07 -3.89
C TYR A 87 4.35 -4.93 -5.26
N GLN A 88 3.09 -5.31 -5.43
CA GLN A 88 2.38 -5.13 -6.68
C GLN A 88 2.30 -3.64 -7.07
N ILE A 89 1.94 -2.75 -6.14
CA ILE A 89 1.90 -1.30 -6.38
C ILE A 89 3.28 -0.75 -6.76
N GLU A 90 4.35 -1.21 -6.10
CA GLU A 90 5.71 -0.82 -6.44
C GLU A 90 6.11 -1.23 -7.85
N GLN A 91 5.75 -2.45 -8.29
CA GLN A 91 6.11 -2.93 -9.63
C GLN A 91 5.26 -2.33 -10.74
N GLU A 92 3.97 -2.05 -10.47
CA GLU A 92 3.02 -1.62 -11.51
C GLU A 92 2.84 -0.09 -11.59
N CYS A 93 3.15 0.65 -10.53
CA CYS A 93 2.66 2.03 -10.37
C CYS A 93 3.71 3.05 -9.89
N CYS A 94 4.95 2.65 -9.58
CA CYS A 94 6.03 3.52 -9.08
C CYS A 94 7.24 3.59 -10.03
#